data_AF-A0A433ILH9-F1
#
_entry.id   AF-A0A433ILH9-F1
#
_cell.length_a   1.000
_cell.length_b   1.000
_cell.length_c   1.000
_cell.angle_alpha   90.00
_cell.angle_beta   90.00
_cell.angle_gamma   90.00
#
_symmetry.space_group_name_H-M   'P 1'
#
loop_
_entity.id
_entity.type
_entity.pdbx_description
1 polymer ?
#
loop_
_entity_poly.entity_id
_entity_poly.type
_entity_poly.pdbx_seq_one_letter_code
_entity_poly.pdbx_strand_id
1 'polypeptide(L)'
;MAWSVRILGGAAPETWRVEHFPADADEQDRAVRERFPARSLHRCAAGPRSVTYAERVGSAPARGPELAVVTEHGPDAGRLVPLGEGGLSTGRGGARLLLDDPSAPSRPMRLRLAPTGLHVHDGPRDTGRLWDGRSPLPVGRTALGLVRGPGAALPRPVTPEPPAVDLGSPPARQSVVIPLVAALGPLVLGVALVLMMGNPVFLLFGVLSVTVALVMLA
;
A
#
# COMPACT_ATOMS: atom_id res chain seq x y z
N MET A 1 -23.61 -42.29 24.82
CA MET A 1 -22.30 -42.26 24.11
C MET A 1 -22.28 -40.99 23.27
N ALA A 2 -21.33 -40.07 23.48
CA ALA A 2 -21.41 -38.71 22.92
C ALA A 2 -20.76 -38.58 21.52
N TRP A 3 -21.42 -37.82 20.65
CA TRP A 3 -20.92 -37.27 19.40
C TRP A 3 -20.05 -36.04 19.62
N SER A 4 -19.09 -35.80 18.71
CA SER A 4 -18.24 -34.61 18.71
C SER A 4 -18.48 -33.76 17.46
N VAL A 5 -19.10 -32.60 17.61
CA VAL A 5 -19.27 -31.61 16.56
C VAL A 5 -18.16 -30.57 16.68
N ARG A 6 -17.28 -30.47 15.68
CA ARG A 6 -16.15 -29.53 15.67
C ARG A 6 -16.46 -28.38 14.72
N ILE A 7 -16.27 -27.15 15.16
CA ILE A 7 -16.49 -25.95 14.35
C ILE A 7 -15.15 -25.27 14.10
N LEU A 8 -14.81 -25.16 12.82
CA LEU A 8 -13.60 -24.51 12.32
C LEU A 8 -13.96 -23.14 11.76
N GLY A 9 -13.72 -22.08 12.52
CA GLY A 9 -14.08 -20.71 12.13
C GLY A 9 -14.25 -19.83 13.37
N GLY A 10 -13.77 -18.59 13.30
CA GLY A 10 -13.62 -17.69 14.45
C GLY A 10 -12.19 -17.64 15.01
N ALA A 11 -12.01 -17.00 16.18
CA ALA A 11 -10.69 -16.79 16.79
C ALA A 11 -10.01 -18.07 17.29
N ALA A 12 -10.77 -19.12 17.58
CA ALA A 12 -10.28 -20.43 17.98
C ALA A 12 -11.28 -21.55 17.59
N PRO A 13 -10.83 -22.78 17.31
CA PRO A 13 -11.71 -23.90 17.01
C PRO A 13 -12.55 -24.28 18.23
N GLU A 14 -13.85 -24.46 18.02
CA GLU A 14 -14.81 -24.81 19.06
C GLU A 14 -15.25 -26.28 18.92
N THR A 15 -15.45 -26.98 20.04
CA THR A 15 -15.92 -28.38 20.04
C THR A 15 -17.15 -28.53 20.91
N TRP A 16 -18.25 -28.97 20.31
CA TRP A 16 -19.51 -29.24 20.97
C TRP A 16 -19.73 -30.75 21.08
N ARG A 17 -19.86 -31.26 22.32
CA ARG A 17 -20.18 -32.67 22.57
C ARG A 17 -21.67 -32.85 22.79
N VAL A 18 -22.28 -33.82 22.10
CA VAL A 18 -23.73 -34.05 22.10
C VAL A 18 -24.01 -35.51 22.39
N GLU A 19 -24.83 -35.82 23.39
CA GLU A 19 -25.13 -37.21 23.75
C GLU A 19 -26.05 -37.92 22.76
N HIS A 20 -26.98 -37.17 22.16
CA HIS A 20 -27.95 -37.65 21.20
C HIS A 20 -27.91 -36.76 19.95
N PHE A 21 -27.16 -37.20 18.93
CA PHE A 21 -27.06 -36.50 17.65
C PHE A 21 -27.74 -37.36 16.57
N PRO A 22 -28.57 -36.78 15.69
CA PRO A 22 -29.28 -37.54 14.65
C PRO A 22 -28.31 -38.35 13.81
N ALA A 23 -28.73 -39.51 13.30
CA ALA A 23 -27.91 -40.31 12.39
C ALA A 23 -27.98 -39.77 10.95
N ASP A 24 -29.09 -39.14 10.60
CA ASP A 24 -29.32 -38.56 9.27
C ASP A 24 -28.54 -37.24 9.06
N ALA A 25 -27.96 -37.08 7.87
CA ALA A 25 -27.09 -35.94 7.58
C ALA A 25 -27.85 -34.61 7.53
N ASP A 26 -29.07 -34.60 7.01
CA ASP A 26 -29.87 -33.37 6.88
C ASP A 26 -30.41 -32.93 8.24
N GLU A 27 -30.80 -33.88 9.09
CA GLU A 27 -31.18 -33.61 10.48
C GLU A 27 -30.01 -33.12 11.32
N GLN A 28 -28.82 -33.68 11.14
CA GLN A 28 -27.59 -33.18 11.77
C GLN A 28 -27.29 -31.74 11.34
N ASP A 29 -27.36 -31.44 10.05
CA ASP A 29 -27.11 -30.09 9.54
C ASP A 29 -28.14 -29.09 10.05
N ARG A 30 -29.41 -29.52 10.21
CA ARG A 30 -30.48 -28.72 10.82
C ARG A 30 -30.17 -28.43 12.29
N ALA A 31 -29.82 -29.44 13.07
CA ALA A 31 -29.48 -29.29 14.49
C ALA A 31 -28.28 -28.36 14.71
N VAL A 32 -27.26 -28.40 13.84
CA VAL A 32 -26.12 -27.47 13.90
C VAL A 32 -26.53 -26.05 13.53
N ARG A 33 -27.39 -25.87 12.52
CA ARG A 33 -27.93 -24.54 12.14
C ARG A 33 -28.78 -23.92 13.24
N GLU A 34 -29.61 -24.71 13.91
CA GLU A 34 -30.42 -24.25 15.05
C GLU A 34 -29.56 -23.85 16.25
N ARG A 35 -28.45 -24.56 16.49
CA ARG A 35 -27.52 -24.26 17.58
C ARG A 35 -26.67 -23.02 17.31
N PHE A 36 -26.27 -22.79 16.05
CA PHE A 36 -25.41 -21.68 15.64
C PHE A 36 -26.09 -20.80 14.57
N PRO A 37 -27.24 -20.16 14.86
CA PRO A 37 -28.07 -19.49 13.86
C PRO A 37 -27.38 -18.26 13.23
N ALA A 38 -26.43 -17.66 13.94
CA ALA A 38 -25.68 -16.50 13.47
C ALA A 38 -24.46 -16.85 12.59
N ARG A 39 -24.11 -18.14 12.47
CA ARG A 39 -22.93 -18.59 11.73
C ARG A 39 -23.35 -19.33 10.46
N SER A 40 -22.76 -18.95 9.33
CA SER A 40 -22.93 -19.70 8.08
C SER A 40 -21.99 -20.91 8.10
N LEU A 41 -22.46 -22.06 8.59
CA LEU A 41 -21.64 -23.26 8.73
C LEU A 41 -21.84 -24.21 7.54
N HIS A 42 -20.76 -24.78 7.02
CA HIS A 42 -20.78 -25.83 6.00
C HIS A 42 -20.07 -27.08 6.50
N ARG A 43 -20.64 -28.26 6.23
CA ARG A 43 -20.06 -29.54 6.61
C ARG A 43 -18.80 -29.81 5.77
N CYS A 44 -17.67 -30.07 6.43
CA CYS A 44 -16.37 -30.30 5.76
C CYS A 44 -15.89 -31.75 5.88
N ALA A 45 -16.21 -32.41 6.99
CA ALA A 45 -15.82 -33.80 7.23
C ALA A 45 -16.83 -34.49 8.14
N ALA A 46 -17.03 -35.79 7.92
CA ALA A 46 -17.81 -36.65 8.80
C ALA A 46 -17.03 -37.94 9.07
N GLY A 47 -17.01 -38.35 10.33
CA GLY A 47 -16.49 -39.62 10.80
C GLY A 47 -17.57 -40.38 11.59
N PRO A 48 -17.27 -41.60 12.07
CA PRO A 48 -18.28 -42.47 12.68
C PRO A 48 -19.07 -41.85 13.85
N ARG A 49 -18.47 -40.90 14.59
CA ARG A 49 -19.10 -40.15 15.69
C ARG A 49 -18.60 -38.71 15.80
N SER A 50 -18.13 -38.16 14.69
CA SER A 50 -17.65 -36.79 14.63
C SER A 50 -18.10 -36.11 13.35
N VAL A 51 -18.51 -34.85 13.46
CA VAL A 51 -18.82 -34.03 12.28
C VAL A 51 -18.10 -32.71 12.44
N THR A 52 -17.37 -32.33 11.40
CA THR A 52 -16.64 -31.06 11.36
C THR A 52 -17.35 -30.12 10.40
N TYR A 53 -17.71 -28.95 10.92
CA TYR A 53 -18.23 -27.84 10.15
C TYR A 53 -17.17 -26.75 10.10
N ALA A 54 -17.04 -26.08 8.96
CA ALA A 54 -16.31 -24.83 8.92
C ALA A 54 -17.27 -23.67 8.72
N GLU A 55 -16.95 -22.53 9.31
CA GLU A 55 -17.63 -21.30 8.98
C GLU A 55 -17.31 -21.00 7.51
N ARG A 56 -18.35 -20.98 6.68
CA ARG A 56 -18.35 -20.18 5.47
C ARG A 56 -18.31 -18.75 5.98
N VAL A 57 -17.10 -18.29 6.30
CA VAL A 57 -16.78 -16.87 6.23
C VAL A 57 -17.30 -16.51 4.86
N GLY A 58 -18.40 -15.76 4.81
CA GLY A 58 -18.70 -15.02 3.62
C GLY A 58 -17.40 -14.30 3.37
N SER A 59 -16.66 -14.72 2.35
CA SER A 59 -15.82 -13.80 1.65
C SER A 59 -16.81 -12.71 1.24
N ALA A 60 -17.02 -11.75 2.13
CA ALA A 60 -17.32 -10.41 1.70
C ALA A 60 -16.30 -10.21 0.59
N PRO A 61 -16.73 -10.12 -0.67
CA PRO A 61 -15.80 -9.97 -1.77
C PRO A 61 -14.87 -8.85 -1.33
N ALA A 62 -13.57 -9.13 -1.28
CA ALA A 62 -12.57 -8.15 -0.90
C ALA A 62 -12.98 -6.86 -1.61
N ARG A 63 -13.26 -5.78 -0.85
CA ARG A 63 -13.91 -4.58 -1.39
C ARG A 63 -13.04 -4.00 -2.51
N GLY A 64 -13.35 -4.40 -3.73
CA GLY A 64 -12.57 -4.14 -4.91
C GLY A 64 -12.99 -5.11 -6.01
N PRO A 65 -13.02 -4.68 -7.28
CA PRO A 65 -13.24 -5.60 -8.36
C PRO A 65 -12.11 -6.63 -8.43
N GLU A 66 -12.46 -7.90 -8.36
CA GLU A 66 -11.49 -8.95 -8.68
C GLU A 66 -11.11 -8.81 -10.16
N LEU A 67 -9.85 -8.50 -10.44
CA LEU A 67 -9.32 -8.55 -11.80
C LEU A 67 -8.96 -10.00 -12.09
N ALA A 68 -9.35 -10.50 -13.26
CA ALA A 68 -8.98 -11.82 -13.72
C ALA A 68 -8.44 -11.73 -15.16
N VAL A 69 -7.51 -12.62 -15.46
CA VAL A 69 -7.01 -12.82 -16.80
C VAL A 69 -7.81 -13.94 -17.43
N VAL A 70 -8.34 -13.69 -18.62
CA VAL A 70 -9.05 -14.68 -19.43
C VAL A 70 -8.23 -15.00 -20.67
N THR A 71 -8.23 -16.25 -21.12
CA THR A 71 -7.73 -16.62 -22.44
C THR A 71 -8.85 -16.42 -23.46
N GLU A 72 -8.77 -15.38 -24.27
CA GLU A 72 -9.85 -15.02 -25.21
C GLU A 72 -9.83 -15.90 -26.46
N HIS A 73 -8.62 -16.17 -26.96
CA HIS A 73 -8.39 -16.92 -28.20
C HIS A 73 -7.21 -17.88 -28.06
N GLY A 74 -7.15 -18.87 -28.96
CA GLY A 74 -6.08 -19.86 -29.02
C GLY A 74 -6.45 -21.22 -28.43
N PRO A 75 -5.46 -22.13 -28.30
CA PRO A 75 -5.67 -23.50 -27.80
C PRO A 75 -6.29 -23.55 -26.39
N ASP A 76 -5.96 -22.58 -25.55
CA ASP A 76 -6.40 -22.49 -24.16
C ASP A 76 -7.63 -21.61 -23.96
N ALA A 77 -8.35 -21.21 -25.01
CA ALA A 77 -9.45 -20.24 -24.90
C ALA A 77 -10.53 -20.63 -23.87
N GLY A 78 -11.07 -19.64 -23.15
CA GLY A 78 -12.14 -19.79 -22.16
C GLY A 78 -11.67 -20.07 -20.73
N ARG A 79 -10.36 -20.08 -20.46
CA ARG A 79 -9.81 -20.23 -19.12
C ARG A 79 -9.75 -18.88 -18.42
N LEU A 80 -10.07 -18.86 -17.13
CA LEU A 80 -10.07 -17.66 -16.32
C LEU A 80 -9.24 -17.88 -15.05
N VAL A 81 -8.33 -16.96 -14.76
CA VAL A 81 -7.44 -17.03 -13.60
C VAL A 81 -7.40 -15.68 -12.87
N PRO A 82 -7.62 -15.65 -11.56
CA PRO A 82 -7.62 -14.40 -10.80
C PRO A 82 -6.23 -13.77 -10.76
N LEU A 83 -6.19 -12.44 -10.93
CA LEU A 83 -5.00 -11.61 -10.84
C LEU A 83 -4.93 -10.97 -9.45
N GLY A 84 -4.25 -11.66 -8.53
CA GLY A 84 -4.04 -11.18 -7.16
C GLY A 84 -2.86 -10.22 -7.02
N GLU A 85 -2.64 -9.71 -5.81
CA GLU A 85 -1.57 -8.76 -5.47
C GLU A 85 -0.15 -9.28 -5.79
N GLY A 86 0.07 -10.59 -5.67
CA GLY A 86 1.33 -11.24 -6.04
C GLY A 86 1.59 -11.34 -7.55
N GLY A 87 0.63 -10.92 -8.37
CA GLY A 87 0.65 -11.09 -9.82
C GLY A 87 0.32 -12.51 -10.30
N LEU A 88 0.44 -12.71 -11.61
CA LEU A 88 0.17 -13.96 -12.30
C LEU A 88 1.34 -14.29 -13.22
N SER A 89 1.88 -15.51 -13.14
CA SER A 89 2.84 -16.01 -14.14
C SER A 89 2.12 -16.87 -15.19
N THR A 90 2.45 -16.69 -16.46
CA THR A 90 1.85 -17.41 -17.59
C THR A 90 2.91 -17.87 -18.60
N GLY A 91 2.70 -19.04 -19.20
CA GLY A 91 3.62 -19.65 -20.17
C GLY A 91 3.51 -21.17 -20.16
N ARG A 92 4.39 -21.85 -20.90
CA ARG A 92 4.35 -23.31 -21.04
C ARG A 92 5.05 -24.07 -19.90
N GLY A 93 5.88 -23.40 -19.10
CA GLY A 93 6.64 -24.02 -18.01
C GLY A 93 6.77 -23.14 -16.78
N GLY A 94 6.70 -23.75 -15.58
CA GLY A 94 6.93 -23.07 -14.30
C GLY A 94 5.99 -21.88 -14.02
N ALA A 95 4.83 -21.85 -14.67
CA ALA A 95 3.84 -20.78 -14.60
C ALA A 95 2.66 -21.19 -13.72
N ARG A 96 1.98 -20.21 -13.13
CA ARG A 96 0.71 -20.41 -12.41
C ARG A 96 -0.45 -20.64 -13.38
N LEU A 97 -0.47 -19.91 -14.49
CA LEU A 97 -1.30 -20.20 -15.67
C LEU A 97 -0.44 -20.91 -16.71
N LEU A 98 -0.47 -22.25 -16.67
CA LEU A 98 0.22 -23.08 -17.65
C LEU A 98 -0.61 -23.13 -18.94
N LEU A 99 0.00 -22.79 -20.06
CA LEU A 99 -0.62 -22.80 -21.39
C LEU A 99 -0.22 -24.07 -22.14
N ASP A 100 -1.20 -24.73 -22.74
CA ASP A 100 -1.04 -25.90 -23.62
C ASP A 100 -0.77 -25.48 -25.09
N ASP A 101 -0.35 -24.23 -25.28
CA ASP A 101 0.06 -23.66 -26.55
C ASP A 101 1.56 -23.95 -26.84
N PRO A 102 1.89 -24.73 -27.89
CA PRO A 102 3.28 -25.04 -28.23
C PRO A 102 4.12 -23.81 -28.59
N SER A 103 3.47 -22.74 -29.05
CA SER A 103 4.13 -21.48 -29.42
C SER A 103 4.27 -20.52 -28.25
N ALA A 104 3.68 -20.82 -27.09
CA ALA A 104 3.89 -20.05 -25.87
C ALA A 104 5.32 -20.24 -25.32
N PRO A 105 5.89 -19.20 -24.68
CA PRO A 105 7.24 -19.25 -24.17
C PRO A 105 7.37 -20.32 -23.07
N SER A 106 8.48 -21.07 -23.11
CA SER A 106 8.82 -22.06 -22.08
C SER A 106 9.14 -21.40 -20.74
N ARG A 107 9.73 -20.20 -20.79
CA ARG A 107 9.96 -19.36 -19.63
C ARG A 107 8.70 -18.56 -19.31
N PRO A 108 8.25 -18.53 -18.05
CA PRO A 108 7.03 -17.83 -17.70
C PRO A 108 7.19 -16.31 -17.75
N MET A 109 6.28 -15.66 -18.46
CA MET A 109 6.02 -14.23 -18.39
C MET A 109 5.25 -13.91 -17.10
N ARG A 110 5.46 -12.73 -16.50
CA ARG A 110 4.80 -12.31 -15.25
C ARG A 110 3.97 -11.05 -15.46
N LEU A 111 2.72 -11.11 -15.04
CA LEU A 111 1.77 -10.02 -14.96
C LEU A 111 1.77 -9.50 -13.51
N ARG A 112 2.11 -8.24 -13.28
CA ARG A 112 2.16 -7.64 -11.94
C ARG A 112 1.33 -6.36 -11.88
N LEU A 113 0.49 -6.25 -10.87
CA LEU A 113 -0.18 -5.00 -10.53
C LEU A 113 0.82 -4.06 -9.86
N ALA A 114 0.89 -2.82 -10.37
CA ALA A 114 1.63 -1.72 -9.79
C ALA A 114 0.71 -0.49 -9.66
N PRO A 115 1.11 0.54 -8.89
CA PRO A 115 0.29 1.76 -8.74
C PRO A 115 -0.03 2.46 -10.06
N THR A 116 0.84 2.31 -11.07
CA THR A 116 0.68 2.90 -12.40
C THR A 116 -0.14 2.04 -13.37
N GLY A 117 -0.52 0.82 -12.97
CA GLY A 117 -1.30 -0.11 -13.79
C GLY A 117 -0.74 -1.54 -13.80
N LEU A 118 -1.18 -2.34 -14.76
CA LEU A 118 -0.73 -3.72 -14.93
C LEU A 118 0.52 -3.77 -15.81
N HIS A 119 1.59 -4.39 -15.32
CA HIS A 119 2.86 -4.53 -16.03
C HIS A 119 3.11 -5.98 -16.42
N VAL A 120 3.64 -6.15 -17.64
CA VAL A 120 4.01 -7.43 -18.23
C VAL A 120 5.53 -7.52 -18.23
N HIS A 121 6.08 -8.58 -17.64
CA HIS A 121 7.52 -8.84 -17.58
C HIS A 121 7.85 -10.16 -18.27
N ASP A 122 8.66 -10.14 -19.32
CA ASP A 122 9.08 -11.35 -20.05
C ASP A 122 10.22 -12.10 -19.34
N GLY A 123 10.76 -11.52 -18.26
CA GLY A 123 11.80 -12.11 -17.44
C GLY A 123 12.08 -11.36 -16.14
N PRO A 124 12.95 -11.89 -15.27
CA PRO A 124 13.21 -11.34 -13.94
C PRO A 124 14.00 -10.02 -13.92
N ARG A 125 14.63 -9.64 -15.05
CA ARG A 125 15.39 -8.38 -15.20
C ARG A 125 14.69 -7.37 -16.13
N ASP A 126 13.49 -7.69 -16.58
CA ASP A 126 12.72 -6.83 -17.46
C ASP A 126 12.10 -5.68 -16.66
N THR A 127 12.24 -4.45 -17.15
CA THR A 127 11.61 -3.25 -16.56
C THR A 127 10.09 -3.31 -16.63
N GLY A 128 9.56 -4.17 -17.50
CA GLY A 128 8.14 -4.41 -17.65
C GLY A 128 7.49 -3.40 -18.58
N ARG A 129 6.54 -3.88 -19.39
CA ARG A 129 5.71 -3.07 -20.27
C ARG A 129 4.34 -2.86 -19.64
N LEU A 130 3.86 -1.63 -19.64
CA LEU A 130 2.48 -1.34 -19.25
C LEU A 130 1.51 -2.01 -20.23
N TRP A 131 0.52 -2.72 -19.69
CA TRP A 131 -0.60 -3.28 -20.42
C TRP A 131 -1.90 -2.77 -19.79
N ASP A 132 -2.68 -2.04 -20.59
CA ASP A 132 -3.89 -1.37 -20.15
C ASP A 132 -5.16 -2.24 -20.27
N GLY A 133 -5.01 -3.47 -20.78
CA GLY A 133 -6.11 -4.43 -20.97
C GLY A 133 -7.08 -4.07 -22.10
N ARG A 134 -6.82 -3.03 -22.91
CA ARG A 134 -7.70 -2.64 -24.02
C ARG A 134 -7.51 -3.50 -25.26
N SER A 135 -6.27 -3.93 -25.49
CA SER A 135 -5.92 -4.87 -26.55
C SER A 135 -5.53 -6.22 -25.94
N PRO A 136 -5.94 -7.35 -26.55
CA PRO A 136 -5.51 -8.66 -26.10
C PRO A 136 -3.97 -8.77 -26.11
N LEU A 137 -3.41 -9.39 -25.08
CA LEU A 137 -1.97 -9.62 -24.96
C LEU A 137 -1.62 -11.00 -25.56
N PRO A 138 -0.87 -11.06 -26.68
CA PRO A 138 -0.51 -12.33 -27.29
C PRO A 138 0.57 -13.04 -26.47
N VAL A 139 0.38 -14.34 -26.25
CA VAL A 139 1.32 -15.28 -25.63
C VAL A 139 1.35 -16.54 -26.49
N GLY A 140 2.24 -16.55 -27.49
CA GLY A 140 2.19 -17.55 -28.56
C GLY A 140 0.98 -17.29 -29.48
N ARG A 141 0.14 -18.31 -29.66
CA ARG A 141 -1.16 -18.27 -30.34
C ARG A 141 -2.33 -17.99 -29.38
N THR A 142 -2.08 -18.01 -28.08
CA THR A 142 -3.08 -17.70 -27.05
C THR A 142 -3.13 -16.20 -26.81
N ALA A 143 -4.32 -15.61 -26.84
CA ALA A 143 -4.51 -14.20 -26.52
C ALA A 143 -5.10 -14.06 -25.11
N LEU A 144 -4.46 -13.24 -24.28
CA LEU A 144 -4.92 -12.94 -22.93
C LEU A 144 -5.73 -11.64 -22.91
N GLY A 145 -6.91 -11.70 -22.31
CA GLY A 145 -7.78 -10.57 -22.01
C GLY A 145 -7.80 -10.25 -20.53
N LEU A 146 -8.24 -9.04 -20.19
CA LEU A 146 -8.42 -8.61 -18.82
C LEU A 146 -9.92 -8.41 -18.56
N VAL A 147 -10.46 -9.18 -17.63
CA VAL A 147 -11.86 -9.09 -17.23
C VAL A 147 -11.98 -8.67 -15.77
N ARG A 148 -13.02 -7.91 -15.51
CA ARG A 148 -13.37 -7.43 -14.18
C ARG A 148 -14.51 -8.30 -13.66
N GLY A 149 -14.33 -8.88 -12.48
CA GLY A 149 -15.38 -9.59 -11.76
C GLY A 149 -16.55 -8.67 -11.39
N PRO A 150 -17.67 -9.25 -10.93
CA PRO A 150 -18.86 -8.49 -10.56
C PRO A 150 -18.54 -7.49 -9.44
N GLY A 151 -18.75 -6.20 -9.71
CA GLY A 151 -18.52 -5.14 -8.74
C GLY A 151 -18.61 -3.75 -9.39
N ALA A 152 -19.21 -2.80 -8.67
CA ALA A 152 -19.31 -1.41 -9.12
C ALA A 152 -17.92 -0.87 -9.48
N ALA A 153 -17.86 -0.05 -10.55
CA ALA A 153 -16.63 0.62 -10.98
C ALA A 153 -15.93 1.26 -9.77
N LEU A 154 -14.59 1.15 -9.71
CA LEU A 154 -13.86 1.86 -8.67
C LEU A 154 -14.06 3.36 -8.96
N PRO A 155 -14.28 4.20 -7.93
CA PRO A 155 -14.28 5.64 -8.11
C PRO A 155 -13.00 6.05 -8.82
N ARG A 156 -13.08 7.04 -9.72
CA ARG A 156 -11.87 7.57 -10.34
C ARG A 156 -10.92 8.05 -9.24
N PRO A 157 -9.61 7.75 -9.32
CA PRO A 157 -8.64 8.28 -8.37
C PRO A 157 -8.73 9.80 -8.39
N VAL A 158 -8.98 10.40 -7.22
CA VAL A 158 -8.84 11.84 -7.03
C VAL A 158 -7.38 12.09 -6.72
N THR A 159 -6.69 12.84 -7.57
CA THR A 159 -5.34 13.30 -7.28
C THR A 159 -5.41 14.18 -6.04
N PRO A 160 -4.69 13.86 -4.94
CA PRO A 160 -4.68 14.72 -3.78
C PRO A 160 -4.06 16.07 -4.15
N GLU A 161 -4.60 17.15 -3.58
CA GLU A 161 -4.01 18.48 -3.71
C GLU A 161 -2.57 18.45 -3.17
N PRO A 162 -1.59 19.10 -3.85
CA PRO A 162 -0.22 19.13 -3.36
C PRO A 162 -0.20 19.66 -1.93
N PRO A 163 0.60 19.07 -1.01
CA PRO A 163 0.70 19.58 0.34
C PRO A 163 1.22 21.03 0.29
N ALA A 164 0.38 21.99 0.68
CA ALA A 164 0.80 23.35 0.89
C ALA A 164 1.63 23.39 2.17
N VAL A 165 2.94 23.55 2.04
CA VAL A 165 3.83 23.78 3.18
C VAL A 165 3.70 25.25 3.55
N ASP A 166 3.09 25.53 4.70
CA ASP A 166 3.10 26.87 5.29
C ASP A 166 4.53 27.18 5.76
N LEU A 167 5.22 28.03 5.01
CA LEU A 167 6.59 28.45 5.31
C LEU A 167 6.63 29.50 6.44
N GLY A 168 5.48 29.87 6.99
CA GLY A 168 5.37 30.95 7.96
C GLY A 168 5.71 32.32 7.35
N SER A 169 5.68 33.35 8.19
CA SER A 169 6.11 34.69 7.77
C SER A 169 7.64 34.75 7.67
N PRO A 170 8.20 35.48 6.69
CA PRO A 170 9.64 35.69 6.61
C PRO A 170 10.15 36.34 7.91
N PRO A 171 11.39 36.03 8.34
CA PRO A 171 11.96 36.65 9.53
C PRO A 171 11.95 38.17 9.38
N ALA A 172 11.61 38.88 10.46
CA ALA A 172 11.57 40.33 10.48
C ALA A 172 12.91 40.89 9.99
N ARG A 173 12.85 41.90 9.10
CA ARG A 173 14.06 42.56 8.57
C ARG A 173 14.91 43.07 9.73
N GLN A 174 16.20 42.74 9.73
CA GLN A 174 17.14 43.19 10.75
C GLN A 174 17.16 44.73 10.80
N SER A 175 17.02 45.29 12.00
CA SER A 175 17.01 46.74 12.20
C SER A 175 18.44 47.29 12.14
N VAL A 176 18.68 48.20 11.19
CA VAL A 176 19.96 48.91 11.02
C VAL A 176 20.24 49.87 12.18
N VAL A 177 19.21 50.26 12.92
CA VAL A 177 19.30 51.26 14.00
C VAL A 177 20.07 50.71 15.22
N ILE A 178 19.83 49.45 15.57
CA ILE A 178 20.42 48.81 16.76
C ILE A 178 21.95 48.75 16.70
N PRO A 179 22.60 48.22 15.64
CA PRO A 179 24.06 48.18 15.56
C PRO A 179 24.68 49.58 15.52
N LEU A 180 24.01 50.55 14.91
CA LEU A 180 24.51 51.92 14.83
C LEU A 180 24.54 52.61 16.21
N VAL A 181 23.47 52.44 17.00
CA VAL A 181 23.39 52.96 18.38
C VAL A 181 24.42 52.27 19.27
N ALA A 182 24.59 50.96 19.14
CA ALA A 182 25.58 50.21 19.91
C ALA A 182 27.03 50.66 19.60
N ALA A 183 27.32 51.03 18.35
CA ALA A 183 28.64 51.51 17.94
C ALA A 183 28.97 52.94 18.41
N LEU A 184 27.96 53.78 18.63
CA LEU A 184 28.13 55.16 19.10
C LEU A 184 28.62 55.23 20.55
N GLY A 185 28.25 54.28 21.40
CA GLY A 185 28.61 54.26 22.82
C GLY A 185 30.13 54.28 23.07
N PRO A 186 30.89 53.30 22.54
CA PRO A 186 32.34 53.27 22.66
C PRO A 186 33.03 54.50 22.05
N LEU A 187 32.47 55.07 20.97
CA LEU A 187 33.02 56.27 20.35
C LEU A 187 32.88 57.50 21.25
N VAL A 188 31.69 57.73 21.82
CA VAL A 188 31.45 58.85 22.74
C VAL A 188 32.33 58.71 23.98
N LEU A 189 32.43 57.50 24.53
CA LEU A 189 33.31 57.24 25.67
C LEU A 189 34.78 57.47 25.32
N GLY A 190 35.24 57.01 24.16
CA GLY A 190 36.59 57.25 23.67
C GLY A 190 36.90 58.74 23.55
N VAL A 191 36.02 59.53 22.94
CA VAL A 191 36.16 60.99 22.84
C VAL A 191 36.26 61.64 24.22
N ALA A 192 35.38 61.28 25.16
CA ALA A 192 35.40 61.80 26.52
C ALA A 192 36.73 61.48 27.23
N LEU A 193 37.26 60.26 27.08
CA LEU A 193 38.54 59.85 27.64
C LEU A 193 39.72 60.60 27.03
N VAL A 194 39.70 60.87 25.72
CA VAL A 194 40.73 61.71 25.07
C VAL A 194 40.69 63.13 25.62
N LEU A 195 39.50 63.72 25.76
CA LEU A 195 39.36 65.07 26.31
C LEU A 195 39.83 65.17 27.76
N MET A 196 39.61 64.11 28.55
CA MET A 196 39.97 64.08 29.97
C MET A 196 41.45 63.74 30.21
N MET A 197 42.02 62.78 29.47
CA MET A 197 43.38 62.27 29.69
C MET A 197 44.40 62.74 28.64
N GLY A 198 43.98 63.40 27.57
CA GLY A 198 44.85 63.94 26.52
C GLY A 198 45.53 62.90 25.63
N ASN A 199 45.20 61.61 25.76
CA ASN A 199 45.83 60.53 25.00
C ASN A 199 44.90 60.02 23.89
N PRO A 200 45.26 60.15 22.60
CA PRO A 200 44.40 59.78 21.48
C PRO A 200 44.20 58.26 21.32
N VAL A 201 44.99 57.41 21.98
CA VAL A 201 44.87 55.94 21.86
C VAL A 201 43.47 55.43 22.23
N PHE A 202 42.75 56.13 23.11
CA PHE A 202 41.38 55.76 23.50
C PHE A 202 40.36 55.86 22.35
N LEU A 203 40.65 56.60 21.27
CA LEU A 203 39.79 56.65 20.08
C LEU A 203 39.82 55.36 19.27
N LEU A 204 40.87 54.54 19.41
CA LEU A 204 41.02 53.29 18.64
C LEU A 204 39.82 52.35 18.86
N PHE A 205 39.34 52.26 20.11
CA PHE A 205 38.19 51.43 20.48
C PHE A 205 36.88 51.94 19.85
N GLY A 206 36.70 53.27 19.78
CA GLY A 206 35.54 53.89 19.14
C GLY A 206 35.53 53.67 17.63
N VAL A 207 36.66 53.91 16.97
CA VAL A 207 36.81 53.73 15.52
C VAL A 207 36.62 52.26 15.13
N LEU A 208 37.20 51.34 15.90
CA LEU A 208 37.04 49.90 15.67
C LEU A 208 35.56 49.47 15.80
N SER A 209 34.85 49.97 16.82
CA SER A 209 33.43 49.65 17.03
C SER A 209 32.53 50.11 15.87
N VAL A 210 32.75 51.32 15.36
CA VAL A 210 32.02 51.83 14.17
C VAL A 210 32.35 51.04 12.91
N THR A 211 33.61 50.66 12.74
CA THR A 211 34.06 49.88 11.58
C THR A 211 33.38 48.51 11.54
N VAL A 212 33.31 47.80 12.67
CA VAL A 212 32.63 46.51 12.77
C VAL A 212 31.13 46.64 12.46
N ALA A 213 30.48 47.69 12.98
CA ALA A 213 29.07 47.92 12.69
C ALA A 213 28.82 48.18 11.20
N LEU A 214 29.69 48.94 10.53
CA LEU A 214 29.60 49.18 9.08
C LEU A 214 29.80 47.89 8.26
N VAL A 215 30.73 47.02 8.67
CA VAL A 215 30.95 45.72 8.00
C VAL A 215 29.76 44.79 8.18
N MET A 216 29.11 44.79 9.34
CA MET A 216 27.89 44.00 9.58
C MET A 216 26.66 44.52 8.82
N LEU A 217 26.69 45.78 8.38
CA LEU A 217 25.61 46.42 7.64
C LEU A 217 25.81 46.41 6.11
N ALA A 218 27.01 46.07 5.64
CA ALA A 218 27.36 45.94 4.22
C ALA A 218 27.07 44.53 3.69
#